data_AF-A0A0C3QGP8-F1
#
_entry.id   AF-A0A0C3QGP8-F1
#
_cell.length_a   1.000
_cell.length_b   1.000
_cell.length_c   1.000
_cell.angle_alpha   90.00
_cell.angle_beta   90.00
_cell.angle_gamma   90.00
#
_symmetry.space_group_name_H-M   'P 1'
#
loop_
_entity.id
_entity.type
_entity.pdbx_description
1 polymer ?
#
loop_
_entity_poly.entity_id
_entity_poly.type
_entity_poly.pdbx_seq_one_letter_code
_entity_poly.pdbx_strand_id
1 'polypeptide(L)'
;MSVSSNRPGAIPSVLTIAGTDSSGGAGVLADIKTITALGCYGSAAITALTAQNTTGVRGIHPCPPSFVLEQLTAIFDDIPVQAIKTGMLYDSTVIEAVVKELIARRRALGGAFPSIVVDPVMVSTSGHTLLQEDAVAYLCADMLPLATLVTPNIPEAELILKQLTGSGVKEDIRSIPGMISAAENISNACSGSSVLVKGGHLELTISDILATRDAGLVPIDRLHWYQQCGPDEPEILRLARTSSIEKRTDERVVADVLWTGGTGHLFIRPLVESNSTHGTGCTLAAAIACELAKGVPMVKAVEIAANYTHQAIATAVPMGRGHGPLNHLHASTSRVLPSPTITCPAPFISTLVRSTQELWNDYVQHRFVVQLGKGILPQANFVHFIKQDYHYLKHYARAYGLLAAKSSTFSSLDSCARTIAHVVRETGMHVAYCQTFGVTENELLNTPESAALSGYTTYILEAGLRGDDLTLLVALLACLLGYGEVGLWLKRNALTPDSGFYVKGNPYEKWINDYSGNDYQAAVRIGIETLENRISQDPPSAAKYAELLQVWERVVKLEIAFWDMAMALS
;
A
#
# COMPACT_ATOMS: atom_id res chain seq x y z
N MET A 1 0.27 -25.42 21.43
CA MET A 1 0.94 -24.10 21.43
C MET A 1 -0.06 -23.10 20.86
N SER A 2 -0.57 -22.19 21.69
CA SER A 2 -1.60 -21.23 21.28
C SER A 2 -0.98 -20.18 20.35
N VAL A 3 -1.36 -20.21 19.08
CA VAL A 3 -1.00 -19.17 18.11
C VAL A 3 -1.87 -17.96 18.41
N SER A 4 -1.36 -17.02 19.21
CA SER A 4 -1.97 -15.70 19.34
C SER A 4 -1.78 -14.95 18.01
N SER A 5 -2.83 -14.89 17.21
CA SER A 5 -2.95 -14.10 15.99
C SER A 5 -2.98 -12.61 16.34
N ASN A 6 -1.81 -11.98 16.32
CA ASN A 6 -1.57 -10.63 15.78
C ASN A 6 -0.15 -10.20 16.16
N ARG A 7 0.84 -10.69 15.41
CA ARG A 7 2.08 -9.93 15.28
C ARG A 7 1.77 -8.74 14.37
N PRO A 8 2.03 -7.49 14.79
CA PRO A 8 1.92 -6.35 13.88
C PRO A 8 2.80 -6.62 12.65
N GLY A 9 2.17 -6.70 11.47
CA GLY A 9 2.84 -7.02 10.20
C GLY A 9 2.61 -8.43 9.62
N ALA A 10 1.80 -9.30 10.25
CA ALA A 10 1.44 -10.58 9.63
C ALA A 10 0.41 -10.40 8.50
N ILE A 11 0.75 -10.84 7.29
CA ILE A 11 -0.12 -10.79 6.11
C ILE A 11 -1.20 -11.89 6.24
N PRO A 12 -2.51 -11.56 6.22
CA PRO A 12 -3.58 -12.56 6.26
C PRO A 12 -3.51 -13.54 5.09
N SER A 13 -3.70 -14.83 5.33
CA SER A 13 -3.67 -15.86 4.27
C SER A 13 -5.07 -16.27 3.84
N VAL A 14 -5.32 -16.26 2.53
CA VAL A 14 -6.59 -16.66 1.91
C VAL A 14 -6.33 -17.81 0.94
N LEU A 15 -7.11 -18.89 1.08
CA LEU A 15 -7.09 -20.04 0.18
C LEU A 15 -8.25 -19.93 -0.82
N THR A 16 -7.97 -19.98 -2.11
CA THR A 16 -9.00 -20.19 -3.14
C THR A 16 -9.02 -21.65 -3.61
N ILE A 17 -10.22 -22.21 -3.75
CA ILE A 17 -10.47 -23.56 -4.29
C ILE A 17 -11.34 -23.39 -5.53
N ALA A 18 -10.74 -23.39 -6.72
CA ALA A 18 -11.43 -23.03 -7.94
C ALA A 18 -10.73 -23.57 -9.20
N GLY A 19 -11.45 -23.54 -10.32
CA GLY A 19 -10.87 -23.80 -11.64
C GLY A 19 -10.03 -22.63 -12.14
N THR A 20 -9.17 -22.89 -13.13
CA THR A 20 -8.41 -21.83 -13.82
C THR A 20 -9.28 -21.14 -14.87
N ASP A 21 -8.96 -19.89 -15.18
CA ASP A 21 -9.30 -19.25 -16.46
C ASP A 21 -7.98 -18.88 -17.12
N SER A 22 -7.65 -19.52 -18.25
CA SER A 22 -6.36 -19.31 -18.95
C SER A 22 -6.12 -17.85 -19.38
N SER A 23 -7.17 -17.03 -19.53
CA SER A 23 -7.00 -15.60 -19.83
C SER A 23 -6.74 -14.72 -18.62
N GLY A 24 -6.92 -15.25 -17.42
CA GLY A 24 -6.68 -14.55 -16.16
C GLY A 24 -7.74 -13.52 -15.77
N GLY A 25 -8.93 -13.56 -16.37
CA GLY A 25 -10.03 -12.66 -16.02
C GLY A 25 -10.90 -13.17 -14.87
N ALA A 26 -11.02 -14.49 -14.73
CA ALA A 26 -11.82 -15.16 -13.70
C ALA A 26 -11.04 -16.30 -13.01
N GLY A 27 -11.77 -17.13 -12.25
CA GLY A 27 -11.24 -18.32 -11.59
C GLY A 27 -10.13 -18.00 -10.59
N VAL A 28 -9.26 -18.99 -10.37
CA VAL A 28 -8.15 -18.90 -9.41
C VAL A 28 -7.21 -17.70 -9.68
N LEU A 29 -7.04 -17.31 -10.94
CA LEU A 29 -6.15 -16.21 -11.30
C LEU A 29 -6.73 -14.84 -10.92
N ALA A 30 -8.04 -14.65 -11.10
CA ALA A 30 -8.71 -13.45 -10.60
C ALA A 30 -8.67 -13.40 -9.07
N ASP A 31 -8.91 -14.54 -8.43
CA ASP A 31 -8.86 -14.64 -6.97
C ASP A 31 -7.48 -14.21 -6.44
N ILE A 32 -6.38 -14.77 -6.98
CA ILE A 32 -5.02 -14.43 -6.55
C ILE A 32 -4.68 -12.96 -6.82
N LYS A 33 -5.11 -12.39 -7.96
CA LYS A 33 -4.92 -10.95 -8.24
C LYS A 33 -5.63 -10.08 -7.21
N THR A 34 -6.88 -10.40 -6.87
CA THR A 34 -7.66 -9.68 -5.86
C THR A 34 -7.05 -9.83 -4.48
N ILE A 35 -6.67 -11.06 -4.08
CA ILE A 35 -6.05 -11.33 -2.79
C ILE A 35 -4.76 -10.52 -2.63
N THR A 36 -3.92 -10.48 -3.67
CA THR A 36 -2.67 -9.70 -3.68
C THR A 36 -2.95 -8.20 -3.63
N ALA A 37 -3.88 -7.69 -4.45
CA ALA A 37 -4.22 -6.28 -4.50
C ALA A 37 -4.78 -5.75 -3.18
N LEU A 38 -5.43 -6.60 -2.38
CA LEU A 38 -5.97 -6.28 -1.06
C LEU A 38 -4.98 -6.55 0.08
N GLY A 39 -3.73 -6.88 -0.20
CA GLY A 39 -2.68 -7.03 0.81
C GLY A 39 -2.77 -8.31 1.63
N CYS A 40 -3.33 -9.37 1.06
CA CYS A 40 -3.36 -10.72 1.63
C CYS A 40 -2.43 -11.67 0.87
N TYR A 41 -2.06 -12.78 1.49
CA TYR A 41 -1.31 -13.87 0.87
C TYR A 41 -2.28 -14.88 0.24
N GLY A 42 -2.14 -15.12 -1.06
CA GLY A 42 -3.00 -16.04 -1.80
C GLY A 42 -2.40 -17.43 -1.94
N SER A 43 -3.16 -18.45 -1.57
CA SER A 43 -2.89 -19.86 -1.86
C SER A 43 -4.04 -20.45 -2.67
N ALA A 44 -3.78 -21.53 -3.41
CA ALA A 44 -4.76 -22.08 -4.34
C ALA A 44 -4.75 -23.61 -4.40
N ALA A 45 -5.94 -24.21 -4.44
CA ALA A 45 -6.16 -25.60 -4.85
C ALA A 45 -6.99 -25.63 -6.13
N ILE A 46 -6.44 -26.21 -7.20
CA ILE A 46 -7.05 -26.18 -8.53
C ILE A 46 -7.98 -27.37 -8.70
N THR A 47 -9.24 -27.10 -9.03
CA THR A 47 -10.30 -28.12 -9.23
C THR A 47 -10.42 -28.55 -10.69
N ALA A 48 -10.15 -27.65 -11.64
CA ALA A 48 -10.14 -27.94 -13.07
C ALA A 48 -9.27 -26.94 -13.81
N LEU A 49 -8.62 -27.39 -14.88
CA LEU A 49 -7.99 -26.51 -15.86
C LEU A 49 -8.99 -26.18 -16.96
N THR A 50 -9.07 -24.92 -17.38
CA THR A 50 -9.91 -24.52 -18.52
C THR A 50 -9.07 -23.89 -19.63
N ALA A 51 -9.33 -24.32 -20.86
CA ALA A 51 -8.92 -23.61 -22.07
C ALA A 51 -9.95 -22.50 -22.35
N GLN A 52 -9.84 -21.40 -21.61
CA GLN A 52 -10.82 -20.30 -21.61
C GLN A 52 -10.16 -18.97 -22.02
N ASN A 53 -10.95 -18.12 -22.67
CA ASN A 53 -10.62 -16.71 -22.85
C ASN A 53 -11.88 -15.83 -22.87
N THR A 54 -11.71 -14.55 -23.20
CA THR A 54 -12.80 -13.56 -23.23
C THR A 54 -13.94 -13.89 -24.19
N THR A 55 -13.76 -14.83 -25.13
CA THR A 55 -14.78 -15.28 -26.08
C THR A 55 -15.52 -16.54 -25.65
N GLY A 56 -15.03 -17.26 -24.63
CA GLY A 56 -15.68 -18.48 -24.15
C GLY A 56 -14.73 -19.57 -23.66
N VAL A 57 -15.33 -20.70 -23.28
CA VAL A 57 -14.65 -21.91 -22.84
C VAL A 57 -14.55 -22.89 -24.01
N ARG A 58 -13.34 -23.41 -24.27
CA ARG A 58 -13.08 -24.37 -25.36
C ARG A 58 -12.89 -25.80 -24.86
N GLY A 59 -12.54 -25.97 -23.59
CA GLY A 59 -12.31 -27.26 -22.98
C GLY A 59 -12.08 -27.13 -21.48
N ILE A 60 -12.45 -28.19 -20.77
CA ILE A 60 -12.29 -28.31 -19.33
C ILE A 60 -11.58 -29.64 -19.07
N HIS A 61 -10.50 -29.61 -18.29
CA HIS A 61 -9.76 -30.78 -17.86
C HIS A 61 -9.84 -30.87 -16.33
N PRO A 62 -10.67 -31.79 -15.78
CA PRO A 62 -10.82 -31.91 -14.35
C PRO A 62 -9.54 -32.34 -13.65
N CYS A 63 -9.32 -31.80 -12.45
CA CYS A 63 -8.30 -32.31 -11.56
C CYS A 63 -8.82 -33.57 -10.86
N PRO A 64 -8.05 -34.67 -10.81
CA PRO A 64 -8.45 -35.85 -10.04
C PRO A 64 -8.75 -35.49 -8.57
N PRO A 65 -9.86 -35.93 -7.97
CA PRO A 65 -10.22 -35.59 -6.59
C PRO A 65 -9.13 -35.91 -5.57
N SER A 66 -8.40 -37.02 -5.77
CA SER A 66 -7.25 -37.38 -4.92
C SER A 66 -6.15 -36.32 -4.94
N PHE A 67 -5.90 -35.70 -6.10
CA PHE A 67 -4.89 -34.65 -6.23
C PHE A 67 -5.39 -33.30 -5.70
N VAL A 68 -6.70 -33.03 -5.76
CA VAL A 68 -7.30 -31.88 -5.05
C VAL A 68 -7.09 -32.03 -3.54
N LEU A 69 -7.29 -33.22 -2.97
CA LEU A 69 -7.01 -33.50 -1.55
C LEU A 69 -5.53 -33.32 -1.19
N GLU A 70 -4.61 -33.78 -2.04
CA GLU A 70 -3.17 -33.60 -1.84
C GLU A 70 -2.79 -32.11 -1.82
N GLN A 71 -3.34 -31.30 -2.74
CA GLN A 71 -3.14 -29.85 -2.75
C GLN A 71 -3.65 -29.19 -1.45
N LEU A 72 -4.88 -29.52 -1.03
CA LEU A 72 -5.46 -28.97 0.20
C LEU A 72 -4.65 -29.38 1.44
N THR A 73 -4.21 -30.63 1.50
CA THR A 73 -3.39 -31.15 2.59
C THR A 73 -2.07 -30.40 2.69
N ALA A 74 -1.36 -30.24 1.57
CA ALA A 74 -0.10 -29.51 1.52
C ALA A 74 -0.24 -28.06 2.02
N ILE A 75 -1.36 -27.39 1.70
CA ILE A 75 -1.61 -26.01 2.15
C ILE A 75 -1.96 -25.97 3.63
N PHE A 76 -2.90 -26.80 4.10
CA PHE A 76 -3.34 -26.77 5.50
C PHE A 76 -2.28 -27.26 6.49
N ASP A 77 -1.33 -28.09 6.05
CA ASP A 77 -0.25 -28.59 6.91
C ASP A 77 0.84 -27.53 7.18
N ASP A 78 0.98 -26.52 6.34
CA ASP A 78 2.06 -25.52 6.41
C ASP A 78 1.56 -24.07 6.60
N ILE A 79 0.47 -23.70 5.93
CA ILE A 79 0.01 -22.31 5.85
C ILE A 79 -1.17 -22.06 6.80
N PRO A 80 -1.10 -21.05 7.69
CA PRO A 80 -2.21 -20.69 8.56
C PRO A 80 -3.29 -19.93 7.77
N VAL A 81 -4.15 -20.67 7.08
CA VAL A 81 -5.28 -20.13 6.30
C VAL A 81 -6.28 -19.43 7.25
N GLN A 82 -6.68 -18.21 6.92
CA GLN A 82 -7.61 -17.39 7.73
C GLN A 82 -8.98 -17.20 7.07
N ALA A 83 -9.04 -17.29 5.73
CA ALA A 83 -10.29 -17.41 4.99
C ALA A 83 -10.13 -18.35 3.80
N ILE A 84 -11.24 -18.95 3.39
CA ILE A 84 -11.34 -19.85 2.25
C ILE A 84 -12.38 -19.27 1.30
N LYS A 85 -12.07 -19.24 0.00
CA LYS A 85 -13.01 -18.92 -1.06
C LYS A 85 -13.15 -20.14 -1.96
N THR A 86 -14.36 -20.52 -2.32
CA THR A 86 -14.60 -21.54 -3.34
C THR A 86 -15.20 -20.91 -4.59
N GLY A 87 -14.79 -21.38 -5.76
CA GLY A 87 -15.33 -20.99 -7.06
C GLY A 87 -15.87 -22.20 -7.81
N MET A 88 -15.55 -22.34 -9.10
CA MET A 88 -15.94 -23.51 -9.90
C MET A 88 -15.36 -24.80 -9.28
N LEU A 89 -16.23 -25.73 -8.84
CA LEU A 89 -15.85 -27.04 -8.28
C LEU A 89 -16.01 -28.19 -9.30
N TYR A 90 -16.53 -27.90 -10.49
CA TYR A 90 -16.69 -28.81 -11.65
C TYR A 90 -17.69 -29.97 -11.48
N ASP A 91 -17.45 -30.92 -10.58
CA ASP A 91 -18.28 -32.13 -10.43
C ASP A 91 -18.51 -32.55 -8.97
N SER A 92 -19.40 -33.54 -8.77
CA SER A 92 -19.79 -34.06 -7.46
C SER A 92 -18.64 -34.71 -6.70
N THR A 93 -17.70 -35.36 -7.40
CA THR A 93 -16.56 -36.05 -6.78
C THR A 93 -15.53 -35.08 -6.21
N VAL A 94 -15.30 -33.95 -6.89
CA VAL A 94 -14.45 -32.86 -6.40
C VAL A 94 -15.11 -32.15 -5.23
N ILE A 95 -16.41 -31.87 -5.31
CA ILE A 95 -17.16 -31.28 -4.17
C ILE A 95 -17.05 -32.18 -2.95
N GLU A 96 -17.29 -33.48 -3.10
CA GLU A 96 -17.21 -34.44 -2.00
C GLU A 96 -15.81 -34.45 -1.36
N ALA A 97 -14.74 -34.43 -2.19
CA ALA A 97 -13.37 -34.36 -1.70
C ALA A 97 -13.11 -33.06 -0.89
N VAL A 98 -13.49 -31.90 -1.43
CA VAL A 98 -13.34 -30.61 -0.75
C VAL A 98 -14.10 -30.58 0.58
N VAL A 99 -15.37 -31.00 0.58
CA VAL A 99 -16.23 -31.05 1.77
C VAL A 99 -15.62 -31.96 2.85
N LYS A 100 -15.19 -33.17 2.48
CA LYS A 100 -14.56 -34.12 3.41
C LYS A 100 -13.34 -33.51 4.10
N GLU A 101 -12.47 -32.86 3.32
CA GLU A 101 -11.26 -32.24 3.85
C GLU A 101 -11.59 -31.06 4.78
N LEU A 102 -12.50 -30.17 4.38
CA LEU A 102 -12.91 -29.02 5.19
C LEU A 102 -13.54 -29.45 6.52
N ILE A 103 -14.39 -30.50 6.51
CA ILE A 103 -14.96 -31.06 7.74
C ILE A 103 -13.87 -31.67 8.62
N ALA A 104 -12.94 -32.43 8.05
CA ALA A 104 -11.84 -33.04 8.79
C ALA A 104 -10.98 -31.97 9.47
N ARG A 105 -10.60 -30.92 8.74
CA ARG A 105 -9.83 -29.78 9.28
C ARG A 105 -10.58 -29.00 10.35
N ARG A 106 -11.88 -28.75 10.14
CA ARG A 106 -12.75 -28.09 11.13
C ARG A 106 -12.81 -28.88 12.44
N ARG A 107 -12.91 -30.21 12.37
CA ARG A 107 -12.88 -31.09 13.54
C ARG A 107 -11.52 -31.09 14.24
N ALA A 108 -10.43 -31.15 13.47
CA ALA A 108 -9.07 -31.17 14.01
C ALA A 108 -8.71 -29.88 14.77
N LEU A 109 -9.19 -28.73 14.31
CA LEU A 109 -8.90 -27.43 14.93
C LEU A 109 -9.71 -27.16 16.21
N GLY A 110 -10.78 -27.92 16.48
CA GLY A 110 -11.52 -27.90 17.75
C GLY A 110 -12.01 -26.52 18.23
N GLY A 111 -12.09 -25.52 17.33
CA GLY A 111 -12.25 -24.09 17.64
C GLY A 111 -12.58 -23.23 16.40
N ALA A 112 -12.10 -21.98 16.37
CA ALA A 112 -12.36 -21.02 15.29
C ALA A 112 -11.81 -21.52 13.94
N PHE A 113 -12.70 -21.89 13.02
CA PHE A 113 -12.36 -22.30 11.67
C PHE A 113 -12.35 -21.09 10.73
N PRO A 114 -11.52 -21.08 9.66
CA PRO A 114 -11.52 -20.01 8.68
C PRO A 114 -12.92 -19.73 8.11
N SER A 115 -13.22 -18.46 7.86
CA SER A 115 -14.46 -18.07 7.17
C SER A 115 -14.47 -18.67 5.76
N ILE A 116 -15.60 -19.26 5.36
CA ILE A 116 -15.75 -19.89 4.04
C ILE A 116 -16.71 -19.06 3.19
N VAL A 117 -16.19 -18.44 2.13
CA VAL A 117 -16.99 -17.74 1.12
C VAL A 117 -17.22 -18.68 -0.06
N VAL A 118 -18.47 -19.00 -0.34
CA VAL A 118 -18.86 -19.86 -1.45
C VAL A 118 -19.42 -19.00 -2.59
N ASP A 119 -18.71 -18.98 -3.72
CA ASP A 119 -19.19 -18.46 -5.00
C ASP A 119 -19.71 -19.66 -5.80
N PRO A 120 -21.04 -19.89 -5.86
CA PRO A 120 -21.63 -21.10 -6.43
C PRO A 120 -21.62 -21.03 -7.96
N VAL A 121 -20.42 -21.07 -8.55
CA VAL A 121 -20.21 -20.93 -10.00
C VAL A 121 -20.81 -22.12 -10.73
N MET A 122 -21.95 -21.90 -11.40
CA MET A 122 -22.65 -22.92 -12.19
C MET A 122 -22.49 -22.71 -13.70
N VAL A 123 -22.39 -21.46 -14.15
CA VAL A 123 -22.35 -21.06 -15.57
C VAL A 123 -21.28 -19.98 -15.78
N SER A 124 -20.59 -20.00 -16.91
CA SER A 124 -19.63 -18.95 -17.28
C SER A 124 -20.34 -17.65 -17.69
N THR A 125 -19.64 -16.53 -17.67
CA THR A 125 -20.13 -15.24 -18.23
C THR A 125 -20.48 -15.35 -19.73
N SER A 126 -19.93 -16.34 -20.44
CA SER A 126 -20.24 -16.65 -21.84
C SER A 126 -21.39 -17.67 -22.02
N GLY A 127 -22.05 -18.08 -20.93
CA GLY A 127 -23.21 -18.97 -20.95
C GLY A 127 -22.88 -20.47 -21.01
N HIS A 128 -21.62 -20.87 -20.83
CA HIS A 128 -21.22 -22.28 -20.83
C HIS A 128 -21.45 -22.90 -19.45
N THR A 129 -22.10 -24.06 -19.38
CA THR A 129 -22.27 -24.81 -18.12
C THR A 129 -20.91 -25.25 -17.58
N LEU A 130 -20.59 -24.86 -16.36
CA LEU A 130 -19.31 -25.15 -15.69
C LEU A 130 -19.46 -26.21 -14.58
N LEU A 131 -20.66 -26.38 -14.05
CA LEU A 131 -20.98 -27.38 -13.04
C LEU A 131 -21.86 -28.47 -13.64
N GLN A 132 -21.51 -29.74 -13.45
CA GLN A 132 -22.37 -30.86 -13.88
C GLN A 132 -23.72 -30.83 -13.15
N GLU A 133 -24.79 -31.30 -13.80
CA GLU A 133 -26.16 -31.20 -13.25
C GLU A 133 -26.32 -31.94 -11.91
N ASP A 134 -25.68 -33.11 -11.77
CA ASP A 134 -25.68 -33.90 -10.54
C ASP A 134 -24.94 -33.18 -9.39
N ALA A 135 -23.93 -32.38 -9.71
CA ALA A 135 -23.10 -31.65 -8.76
C ALA A 135 -23.84 -30.47 -8.08
N VAL A 136 -24.92 -29.95 -8.68
CA VAL A 136 -25.78 -28.92 -8.05
C VAL A 136 -26.40 -29.45 -6.75
N ALA A 137 -26.87 -30.69 -6.76
CA ALA A 137 -27.46 -31.32 -5.59
C ALA A 137 -26.46 -31.44 -4.43
N TYR A 138 -25.24 -31.88 -4.73
CA TYR A 138 -24.14 -31.99 -3.76
C TYR A 138 -23.67 -30.63 -3.25
N LEU A 139 -23.57 -29.62 -4.13
CA LEU A 139 -23.24 -28.25 -3.73
C LEU A 139 -24.24 -27.76 -2.67
N CYS A 140 -25.53 -27.88 -2.95
CA CYS A 140 -26.60 -27.44 -2.07
C CYS A 140 -26.66 -28.22 -0.75
N ALA A 141 -26.52 -29.55 -0.80
CA ALA A 141 -26.69 -30.42 0.36
C ALA A 141 -25.47 -30.42 1.30
N ASP A 142 -24.26 -30.33 0.74
CA ASP A 142 -23.03 -30.59 1.49
C ASP A 142 -22.09 -29.38 1.61
N MET A 143 -21.97 -28.57 0.55
CA MET A 143 -21.02 -27.45 0.54
C MET A 143 -21.62 -26.17 1.13
N LEU A 144 -22.83 -25.78 0.71
CA LEU A 144 -23.48 -24.55 1.20
C LEU A 144 -23.67 -24.52 2.73
N PRO A 145 -24.02 -25.63 3.42
CA PRO A 145 -24.13 -25.62 4.88
C PRO A 145 -22.82 -25.39 5.63
N LEU A 146 -21.66 -25.52 4.97
CA LEU A 146 -20.36 -25.19 5.58
C LEU A 146 -20.01 -23.71 5.49
N ALA A 147 -20.70 -22.96 4.62
CA ALA A 147 -20.38 -21.59 4.27
C ALA A 147 -20.55 -20.63 5.46
N THR A 148 -19.71 -19.61 5.49
CA THR A 148 -19.96 -18.39 6.27
C THR A 148 -20.76 -17.39 5.43
N LEU A 149 -20.49 -17.33 4.13
CA LEU A 149 -21.22 -16.52 3.16
C LEU A 149 -21.39 -17.28 1.84
N VAL A 150 -22.60 -17.28 1.29
CA VAL A 150 -22.88 -17.73 -0.08
C VAL A 150 -23.15 -16.51 -0.96
N THR A 151 -22.59 -16.47 -2.17
CA THR A 151 -22.65 -15.28 -3.05
C THR A 151 -23.31 -15.56 -4.40
N PRO A 152 -24.55 -16.08 -4.49
CA PRO A 152 -25.15 -16.41 -5.79
C PRO A 152 -25.53 -15.15 -6.59
N ASN A 153 -25.46 -15.20 -7.92
CA ASN A 153 -26.20 -14.27 -8.78
C ASN A 153 -27.68 -14.69 -8.89
N ILE A 154 -28.52 -13.89 -9.57
CA ILE A 154 -29.96 -14.20 -9.72
C ILE A 154 -30.20 -15.61 -10.33
N PRO A 155 -29.62 -15.97 -11.50
CA PRO A 155 -29.77 -17.32 -12.05
C PRO A 155 -29.30 -18.45 -11.12
N GLU A 156 -28.18 -18.26 -10.41
CA GLU A 156 -27.65 -19.23 -9.44
C GLU A 156 -28.61 -19.36 -8.24
N ALA A 157 -29.18 -18.26 -7.75
CA ALA A 157 -30.14 -18.27 -6.66
C ALA A 157 -31.44 -19.00 -7.04
N GLU A 158 -31.94 -18.81 -8.26
CA GLU A 158 -33.09 -19.54 -8.81
C GLU A 158 -32.84 -21.06 -8.82
N LEU A 159 -31.66 -21.48 -9.30
CA LEU A 159 -31.26 -22.89 -9.34
C LEU A 159 -31.12 -23.50 -7.93
N ILE A 160 -30.48 -22.77 -7.02
CA ILE A 160 -30.31 -23.21 -5.61
C ILE A 160 -31.68 -23.37 -4.94
N LEU A 161 -32.59 -22.40 -5.11
CA LEU A 161 -33.93 -22.47 -4.51
C LEU A 161 -34.76 -23.62 -5.08
N LYS A 162 -34.70 -23.83 -6.40
CA LYS A 162 -35.36 -24.96 -7.07
C LYS A 162 -34.88 -26.29 -6.47
N GLN A 163 -33.57 -26.42 -6.23
CA GLN A 163 -32.98 -27.62 -5.67
C GLN A 163 -33.36 -27.83 -4.20
N LEU A 164 -33.37 -26.76 -3.39
CA LEU A 164 -33.59 -26.84 -1.94
C LEU A 164 -35.07 -26.99 -1.56
N THR A 165 -35.99 -26.40 -2.32
CA THR A 165 -37.42 -26.33 -1.94
C THR A 165 -38.31 -27.30 -2.73
N GLY A 166 -37.78 -27.92 -3.79
CA GLY A 166 -38.52 -28.86 -4.66
C GLY A 166 -39.68 -28.24 -5.44
N SER A 167 -39.97 -26.96 -5.21
CA SER A 167 -40.95 -26.14 -5.92
C SER A 167 -40.20 -25.00 -6.60
N GLY A 168 -40.57 -24.64 -7.83
CA GLY A 168 -40.03 -23.43 -8.45
C GLY A 168 -40.32 -22.19 -7.59
N VAL A 169 -39.47 -21.18 -7.71
CA VAL A 169 -39.66 -19.90 -6.99
C VAL A 169 -41.02 -19.33 -7.38
N LYS A 170 -41.88 -19.06 -6.39
CA LYS A 170 -43.21 -18.46 -6.63
C LYS A 170 -43.14 -16.96 -6.89
N GLU A 171 -42.08 -16.31 -6.44
CA GLU A 171 -41.85 -14.87 -6.51
C GLU A 171 -40.80 -14.52 -7.56
N ASP A 172 -40.95 -13.35 -8.18
CA ASP A 172 -39.97 -12.84 -9.14
C ASP A 172 -38.73 -12.32 -8.40
N ILE A 173 -37.61 -13.05 -8.51
CA ILE A 173 -36.30 -12.70 -7.92
C ILE A 173 -35.70 -11.48 -8.63
N ARG A 174 -36.27 -11.01 -9.76
CA ARG A 174 -35.87 -9.78 -10.46
C ARG A 174 -36.48 -8.53 -9.85
N SER A 175 -36.72 -8.56 -8.53
CA SER A 175 -37.18 -7.43 -7.75
C SER A 175 -36.43 -7.43 -6.41
N ILE A 176 -36.24 -6.26 -5.81
CA ILE A 176 -35.57 -6.17 -4.49
C ILE A 176 -36.29 -7.02 -3.42
N PRO A 177 -37.63 -7.00 -3.29
CA PRO A 177 -38.33 -7.87 -2.35
C PRO A 177 -38.08 -9.36 -2.64
N GLY A 178 -38.11 -9.76 -3.92
CA GLY A 178 -37.82 -11.13 -4.33
C GLY A 178 -36.39 -11.57 -4.03
N MET A 179 -35.41 -10.68 -4.20
CA MET A 179 -34.01 -10.94 -3.81
C MET A 179 -33.85 -11.12 -2.30
N ILE A 180 -34.57 -10.34 -1.48
CA ILE A 180 -34.57 -10.48 -0.01
C ILE A 180 -35.17 -11.84 0.38
N SER A 181 -36.34 -12.16 -0.15
CA SER A 181 -37.02 -13.45 0.06
C SER A 181 -36.13 -14.63 -0.37
N ALA A 182 -35.46 -14.52 -1.53
CA ALA A 182 -34.51 -15.52 -2.00
C ALA A 182 -33.32 -15.69 -1.03
N ALA A 183 -32.69 -14.59 -0.62
CA ALA A 183 -31.55 -14.61 0.30
C ALA A 183 -31.92 -15.24 1.66
N GLU A 184 -33.08 -14.88 2.20
CA GLU A 184 -33.61 -15.44 3.44
C GLU A 184 -33.87 -16.95 3.32
N ASN A 185 -34.56 -17.39 2.27
CA ASN A 185 -34.87 -18.79 2.05
C ASN A 185 -33.61 -19.65 1.86
N ILE A 186 -32.61 -19.16 1.11
CA ILE A 186 -31.33 -19.85 0.95
C ILE A 186 -30.61 -19.91 2.30
N SER A 187 -30.57 -18.81 3.06
CA SER A 187 -29.96 -18.76 4.40
C SER A 187 -30.57 -19.80 5.33
N ASN A 188 -31.90 -19.88 5.38
CA ASN A 188 -32.62 -20.83 6.23
C ASN A 188 -32.31 -22.28 5.85
N ALA A 189 -32.20 -22.58 4.56
CA ALA A 189 -31.85 -23.91 4.08
C ALA A 189 -30.36 -24.26 4.28
N CYS A 190 -29.47 -23.25 4.36
CA CYS A 190 -28.03 -23.41 4.55
C CYS A 190 -27.59 -23.21 6.02
N SER A 191 -28.39 -23.67 6.98
CA SER A 191 -28.09 -23.61 8.42
C SER A 191 -27.83 -22.20 8.98
N GLY A 192 -28.45 -21.18 8.40
CA GLY A 192 -28.30 -19.78 8.85
C GLY A 192 -27.06 -19.07 8.32
N SER A 193 -26.42 -19.60 7.28
CA SER A 193 -25.32 -18.94 6.57
C SER A 193 -25.76 -17.57 6.02
N SER A 194 -24.87 -16.58 6.03
CA SER A 194 -25.13 -15.32 5.35
C SER A 194 -25.25 -15.56 3.83
N VAL A 195 -26.11 -14.80 3.15
CA VAL A 195 -26.32 -14.93 1.68
C VAL A 195 -26.32 -13.56 1.03
N LEU A 196 -25.46 -13.37 0.01
CA LEU A 196 -25.39 -12.17 -0.82
C LEU A 196 -25.90 -12.49 -2.22
N VAL A 197 -27.15 -12.13 -2.51
CA VAL A 197 -27.73 -12.25 -3.84
C VAL A 197 -27.27 -11.07 -4.68
N LYS A 198 -26.48 -11.35 -5.72
CA LYS A 198 -25.89 -10.35 -6.62
C LYS A 198 -26.92 -9.94 -7.67
N GLY A 199 -27.29 -8.65 -7.71
CA GLY A 199 -28.31 -8.14 -8.63
C GLY A 199 -27.79 -8.03 -10.06
N GLY A 200 -26.50 -7.71 -10.23
CA GLY A 200 -25.78 -7.75 -11.50
C GLY A 200 -26.49 -7.04 -12.66
N HIS A 201 -27.21 -7.82 -13.47
CA HIS A 201 -27.93 -7.41 -14.67
C HIS A 201 -29.34 -6.84 -14.42
N LEU A 202 -29.80 -6.82 -13.16
CA LEU A 202 -31.03 -6.15 -12.81
C LEU A 202 -30.83 -4.65 -12.85
N GLU A 203 -31.38 -4.01 -13.88
CA GLU A 203 -31.39 -2.56 -14.01
C GLU A 203 -32.45 -1.98 -13.09
N LEU A 204 -32.00 -1.26 -12.07
CA LEU A 204 -32.86 -0.56 -11.13
C LEU A 204 -32.65 0.94 -11.29
N THR A 205 -33.59 1.72 -10.79
CA THR A 205 -33.47 3.16 -10.64
C THR A 205 -33.36 3.55 -9.17
N ILE A 206 -32.90 4.77 -8.89
CA ILE A 206 -32.96 5.31 -7.51
C ILE A 206 -34.40 5.27 -6.96
N SER A 207 -35.40 5.50 -7.82
CA SER A 207 -36.82 5.39 -7.45
C SER A 207 -37.19 4.01 -6.89
N ASP A 208 -36.66 2.93 -7.48
CA ASP A 208 -36.94 1.55 -7.01
C ASP A 208 -36.34 1.28 -5.62
N ILE A 209 -35.16 1.85 -5.35
CA ILE A 209 -34.52 1.78 -4.03
C ILE A 209 -35.35 2.54 -2.99
N LEU A 210 -35.81 3.76 -3.33
CA LEU A 210 -36.62 4.58 -2.44
C LEU A 210 -37.99 3.95 -2.19
N ALA A 211 -38.62 3.34 -3.18
CA ALA A 211 -39.87 2.60 -3.01
C ALA A 211 -39.71 1.43 -2.02
N THR A 212 -38.57 0.73 -2.05
CA THR A 212 -38.25 -0.35 -1.09
C THR A 212 -38.11 0.19 0.33
N ARG A 213 -37.44 1.35 0.49
CA ARG A 213 -37.31 2.05 1.77
C ARG A 213 -38.68 2.45 2.31
N ASP A 214 -39.51 3.07 1.48
CA ASP A 214 -40.81 3.62 1.85
C ASP A 214 -41.83 2.51 2.18
N ALA A 215 -41.68 1.34 1.56
CA ALA A 215 -42.43 0.12 1.91
C ALA A 215 -41.98 -0.51 3.25
N GLY A 216 -40.93 -0.01 3.89
CA GLY A 216 -40.42 -0.53 5.16
C GLY A 216 -39.71 -1.89 5.06
N LEU A 217 -39.37 -2.32 3.84
CA LEU A 217 -38.73 -3.62 3.60
C LEU A 217 -37.28 -3.64 4.11
N VAL A 218 -36.57 -2.53 3.94
CA VAL A 218 -35.21 -2.35 4.46
C VAL A 218 -35.07 -0.96 5.10
N PRO A 219 -34.72 -0.89 6.39
CA PRO A 219 -34.45 0.36 7.08
C PRO A 219 -33.34 1.21 6.44
N ILE A 220 -33.39 2.53 6.65
CA ILE A 220 -32.45 3.49 6.03
C ILE A 220 -30.99 3.25 6.42
N ASP A 221 -30.73 2.79 7.64
CA ASP A 221 -29.39 2.46 8.16
C ASP A 221 -28.79 1.18 7.54
N ARG A 222 -29.55 0.51 6.66
CA ARG A 222 -29.15 -0.70 5.94
C ARG A 222 -29.10 -0.50 4.42
N LEU A 223 -29.24 0.73 3.95
CA LEU A 223 -28.99 1.14 2.58
C LEU A 223 -27.57 1.68 2.46
N HIS A 224 -26.68 0.90 1.85
CA HIS A 224 -25.26 1.23 1.71
C HIS A 224 -25.00 1.79 0.31
N TRP A 225 -24.89 3.12 0.22
CA TRP A 225 -24.62 3.81 -1.05
C TRP A 225 -23.13 3.95 -1.33
N TYR A 226 -22.73 3.56 -2.53
CA TYR A 226 -21.37 3.75 -3.03
C TYR A 226 -20.96 5.23 -3.03
N GLN A 227 -19.89 5.59 -2.30
CA GLN A 227 -19.32 6.94 -2.23
C GLN A 227 -20.35 8.08 -2.08
N GLN A 228 -21.47 7.81 -1.39
CA GLN A 228 -22.58 8.76 -1.24
C GLN A 228 -23.26 9.19 -2.55
N CYS A 229 -23.14 8.43 -3.65
CA CYS A 229 -23.89 8.62 -4.90
C CYS A 229 -25.39 8.27 -4.77
N GLY A 230 -25.97 8.51 -3.60
CA GLY A 230 -27.37 8.23 -3.27
C GLY A 230 -28.24 9.48 -3.30
N PRO A 231 -29.43 9.45 -2.69
CA PRO A 231 -30.37 10.56 -2.65
C PRO A 231 -29.90 11.76 -1.81
N ASP A 232 -28.75 11.66 -1.14
CA ASP A 232 -28.16 12.75 -0.35
C ASP A 232 -26.84 13.30 -0.93
N GLU A 233 -26.40 12.80 -2.11
CA GLU A 233 -25.27 13.37 -2.86
C GLU A 233 -25.43 14.88 -3.07
N PRO A 234 -24.40 15.71 -2.76
CA PRO A 234 -24.40 17.13 -3.10
C PRO A 234 -24.50 17.38 -4.61
N GLU A 235 -25.37 18.31 -5.03
CA GLU A 235 -25.61 18.61 -6.45
C GLU A 235 -24.34 18.98 -7.23
N ILE A 236 -23.35 19.60 -6.58
CA ILE A 236 -22.08 19.96 -7.22
C ILE A 236 -21.26 18.73 -7.65
N LEU A 237 -21.32 17.64 -6.88
CA LEU A 237 -20.64 16.38 -7.20
C LEU A 237 -21.42 15.63 -8.28
N ARG A 238 -22.75 15.68 -8.23
CA ARG A 238 -23.63 15.12 -9.26
C ARG A 238 -23.40 15.76 -10.62
N LEU A 239 -23.38 17.10 -10.68
CA LEU A 239 -23.10 17.85 -11.91
C LEU A 239 -21.72 17.53 -12.51
N ALA A 240 -20.74 17.16 -11.68
CA ALA A 240 -19.43 16.75 -12.18
C ALA A 240 -19.44 15.35 -12.84
N ARG A 241 -20.43 14.51 -12.52
CA ARG A 241 -20.60 13.15 -13.09
C ARG A 241 -21.56 13.11 -14.28
N THR A 242 -22.62 13.91 -14.29
CA THR A 242 -23.68 13.82 -15.30
C THR A 242 -23.64 14.99 -16.28
N SER A 243 -23.63 14.70 -17.59
CA SER A 243 -23.77 15.71 -18.65
C SER A 243 -25.24 16.07 -18.94
N SER A 244 -26.21 15.35 -18.37
CA SER A 244 -27.65 15.55 -18.54
C SER A 244 -28.33 15.99 -17.23
N ILE A 245 -29.37 16.81 -17.37
CA ILE A 245 -30.29 17.24 -16.30
C ILE A 245 -31.42 16.20 -16.20
N GLU A 246 -31.07 14.93 -15.95
CA GLU A 246 -32.08 13.91 -15.67
C GLU A 246 -32.60 14.05 -14.24
N LYS A 247 -33.85 13.63 -14.03
CA LYS A 247 -34.39 13.54 -12.67
C LYS A 247 -33.60 12.48 -11.93
N ARG A 248 -33.10 12.84 -10.76
CA ARG A 248 -32.30 11.97 -9.88
C ARG A 248 -32.92 10.59 -9.65
N THR A 249 -34.25 10.51 -9.60
CA THR A 249 -35.00 9.26 -9.40
C THR A 249 -34.79 8.24 -10.51
N ASP A 250 -34.42 8.69 -11.71
CA ASP A 250 -34.38 7.87 -12.92
C ASP A 250 -32.95 7.33 -13.20
N GLU A 251 -31.97 7.73 -12.40
CA GLU A 251 -30.57 7.28 -12.54
C GLU A 251 -30.46 5.77 -12.31
N ARG A 252 -29.79 5.08 -13.25
CA ARG A 252 -29.62 3.62 -13.25
C ARG A 252 -28.60 3.17 -12.21
N VAL A 253 -29.00 2.20 -11.40
CA VAL A 253 -28.21 1.61 -10.32
C VAL A 253 -28.26 0.09 -10.38
N VAL A 254 -27.28 -0.55 -9.72
CA VAL A 254 -27.26 -1.97 -9.40
C VAL A 254 -27.29 -2.12 -7.89
N ALA A 255 -28.08 -3.06 -7.39
CA ALA A 255 -28.16 -3.39 -5.98
C ALA A 255 -27.87 -4.88 -5.73
N ASP A 256 -27.08 -5.17 -4.71
CA ASP A 256 -26.98 -6.52 -4.15
C ASP A 256 -27.67 -6.57 -2.80
N VAL A 257 -28.23 -7.74 -2.47
CA VAL A 257 -28.96 -7.97 -1.21
C VAL A 257 -28.19 -8.97 -0.35
N LEU A 258 -27.75 -8.53 0.82
CA LEU A 258 -27.17 -9.39 1.85
C LEU A 258 -28.22 -9.71 2.91
N TRP A 259 -28.48 -10.99 3.13
CA TRP A 259 -29.19 -11.48 4.30
C TRP A 259 -28.20 -12.03 5.32
N THR A 260 -28.19 -11.45 6.53
CA THR A 260 -27.32 -11.90 7.62
C THR A 260 -27.93 -11.58 8.97
N GLY A 261 -27.79 -12.47 9.95
CA GLY A 261 -28.32 -12.26 11.31
C GLY A 261 -29.83 -12.01 11.38
N GLY A 262 -30.60 -12.55 10.41
CA GLY A 262 -32.04 -12.33 10.29
C GLY A 262 -32.44 -10.95 9.74
N THR A 263 -31.51 -10.27 9.05
CA THR A 263 -31.74 -8.92 8.52
C THR A 263 -31.20 -8.77 7.10
N GLY A 264 -31.93 -8.00 6.28
CA GLY A 264 -31.54 -7.62 4.92
C GLY A 264 -30.78 -6.29 4.87
N HIS A 265 -29.74 -6.23 4.05
CA HIS A 265 -28.97 -5.03 3.72
C HIS A 265 -28.87 -4.89 2.19
N LEU A 266 -28.96 -3.65 1.69
CA LEU A 266 -28.78 -3.34 0.27
C LEU A 266 -27.46 -2.62 0.05
N PHE A 267 -26.70 -3.05 -0.95
CA PHE A 267 -25.49 -2.36 -1.41
C PHE A 267 -25.74 -1.79 -2.80
N ILE A 268 -25.88 -0.46 -2.88
CA ILE A 268 -26.30 0.24 -4.09
C ILE A 268 -25.12 0.97 -4.73
N ARG A 269 -24.96 0.79 -6.03
CA ARG A 269 -23.91 1.43 -6.84
C ARG A 269 -24.49 1.95 -8.16
N PRO A 270 -23.90 3.00 -8.74
CA PRO A 270 -24.21 3.38 -10.12
C PRO A 270 -24.00 2.21 -11.09
N LEU A 271 -24.85 2.09 -12.10
CA LEU A 271 -24.60 1.16 -13.18
C LEU A 271 -23.43 1.66 -14.03
N VAL A 272 -22.46 0.77 -14.32
CA VAL A 272 -21.31 1.09 -15.18
C VAL A 272 -21.54 0.47 -16.55
N GLU A 273 -21.56 1.29 -17.60
CA GLU A 273 -21.63 0.81 -18.98
C GLU A 273 -20.25 0.28 -19.41
N SER A 274 -20.03 -1.03 -19.28
CA SER A 274 -18.77 -1.68 -19.62
C SER A 274 -18.99 -3.12 -20.08
N ASN A 275 -18.26 -3.53 -21.13
CA ASN A 275 -18.19 -4.92 -21.57
C ASN A 275 -17.10 -5.72 -20.81
N SER A 276 -16.35 -5.06 -19.92
CA SER A 276 -15.28 -5.67 -19.13
C SER A 276 -15.78 -6.11 -17.75
N THR A 277 -16.66 -7.12 -17.75
CA THR A 277 -17.31 -7.68 -16.55
C THR A 277 -16.98 -9.15 -16.32
N HIS A 278 -16.04 -9.71 -17.08
CA HIS A 278 -15.60 -11.09 -16.95
C HIS A 278 -14.84 -11.30 -15.64
N GLY A 279 -15.36 -12.17 -14.77
CA GLY A 279 -14.77 -12.45 -13.46
C GLY A 279 -15.25 -11.59 -12.30
N THR A 280 -16.33 -10.81 -12.46
CA THR A 280 -16.93 -9.99 -11.38
C THR A 280 -17.26 -10.82 -10.14
N GLY A 281 -17.90 -11.99 -10.30
CA GLY A 281 -18.28 -12.86 -9.18
C GLY A 281 -17.07 -13.38 -8.40
N CYS A 282 -16.07 -13.92 -9.10
CA CYS A 282 -14.84 -14.41 -8.49
C CYS A 282 -14.11 -13.30 -7.72
N THR A 283 -13.97 -12.12 -8.35
CA THR A 283 -13.34 -10.93 -7.77
C THR A 283 -14.06 -10.49 -6.49
N LEU A 284 -15.40 -10.40 -6.52
CA LEU A 284 -16.19 -9.99 -5.36
C LEU A 284 -16.03 -10.98 -4.19
N ALA A 285 -16.20 -12.28 -4.45
CA ALA A 285 -16.08 -13.31 -3.43
C ALA A 285 -14.67 -13.38 -2.82
N ALA A 286 -13.62 -13.25 -3.65
CA ALA A 286 -12.24 -13.19 -3.18
C ALA A 286 -11.98 -11.94 -2.34
N ALA A 287 -12.52 -10.78 -2.73
CA ALA A 287 -12.39 -9.55 -1.96
C ALA A 287 -13.08 -9.66 -0.59
N ILE A 288 -14.27 -10.26 -0.51
CA ILE A 288 -14.96 -10.51 0.76
C ILE A 288 -14.13 -11.45 1.64
N ALA A 289 -13.58 -12.53 1.08
CA ALA A 289 -12.73 -13.46 1.82
C ALA A 289 -11.48 -12.75 2.41
N CYS A 290 -10.89 -11.80 1.68
CA CYS A 290 -9.77 -11.00 2.19
C CYS A 290 -10.15 -10.14 3.39
N GLU A 291 -11.28 -9.44 3.31
CA GLU A 291 -11.74 -8.58 4.41
C GLU A 291 -12.14 -9.41 5.64
N LEU A 292 -12.75 -10.58 5.44
CA LEU A 292 -13.02 -11.52 6.53
C LEU A 292 -11.73 -12.06 7.16
N ALA A 293 -10.69 -12.36 6.36
CA ALA A 293 -9.38 -12.77 6.88
C ALA A 293 -8.70 -11.68 7.72
N LYS A 294 -8.93 -10.41 7.38
CA LYS A 294 -8.49 -9.24 8.18
C LYS A 294 -9.31 -9.01 9.45
N GLY A 295 -10.37 -9.80 9.69
CA GLY A 295 -11.27 -9.66 10.83
C GLY A 295 -12.33 -8.56 10.69
N VAL A 296 -12.60 -8.10 9.46
CA VAL A 296 -13.63 -7.09 9.20
C VAL A 296 -15.04 -7.73 9.34
N PRO A 297 -15.99 -7.08 10.03
CA PRO A 297 -17.36 -7.60 10.15
C PRO A 297 -18.07 -7.77 8.81
N MET A 298 -18.94 -8.79 8.68
CA MET A 298 -19.58 -9.22 7.43
C MET A 298 -20.15 -8.09 6.57
N VAL A 299 -21.02 -7.23 7.13
CA VAL A 299 -21.65 -6.13 6.39
C VAL A 299 -20.61 -5.18 5.82
N LYS A 300 -19.58 -4.84 6.62
CA LYS A 300 -18.50 -3.95 6.20
C LYS A 300 -17.56 -4.62 5.18
N ALA A 301 -17.31 -5.91 5.33
CA ALA A 301 -16.53 -6.69 4.37
C ALA A 301 -17.19 -6.72 2.99
N VAL A 302 -18.51 -6.93 2.94
CA VAL A 302 -19.31 -6.86 1.70
C VAL A 302 -19.28 -5.44 1.11
N GLU A 303 -19.43 -4.41 1.93
CA GLU A 303 -19.36 -3.01 1.47
C GLU A 303 -18.01 -2.69 0.80
N ILE A 304 -16.89 -3.02 1.46
CA ILE A 304 -15.53 -2.79 0.95
C ILE A 304 -15.31 -3.55 -0.35
N ALA A 305 -15.69 -4.84 -0.39
CA ALA A 305 -15.52 -5.69 -1.55
C ALA A 305 -16.39 -5.26 -2.75
N ALA A 306 -17.62 -4.81 -2.49
CA ALA A 306 -18.50 -4.25 -3.51
C ALA A 306 -17.92 -2.97 -4.12
N ASN A 307 -17.37 -2.08 -3.28
CA ASN A 307 -16.74 -0.84 -3.72
C ASN A 307 -15.47 -1.11 -4.54
N TYR A 308 -14.62 -2.05 -4.11
CA TYR A 308 -13.45 -2.51 -4.85
C TYR A 308 -13.86 -3.06 -6.22
N THR A 309 -14.82 -3.98 -6.26
CA THR A 309 -15.28 -4.59 -7.53
C THR A 309 -15.88 -3.56 -8.48
N HIS A 310 -16.66 -2.60 -7.95
CA HIS A 310 -17.22 -1.50 -8.75
C HIS A 310 -16.12 -0.67 -9.43
N GLN A 311 -15.10 -0.26 -8.67
CA GLN A 311 -13.98 0.50 -9.19
C GLN A 311 -13.14 -0.31 -10.18
N ALA A 312 -12.98 -1.60 -9.95
CA ALA A 312 -12.31 -2.50 -10.89
C ALA A 312 -13.04 -2.59 -12.24
N ILE A 313 -14.38 -2.51 -12.26
CA ILE A 313 -15.18 -2.42 -13.50
C ILE A 313 -15.07 -1.02 -14.12
N ALA A 314 -15.23 0.03 -13.31
CA ALA A 314 -15.24 1.43 -13.76
C ALA A 314 -13.91 1.87 -14.38
N THR A 315 -12.80 1.28 -13.92
CA THR A 315 -11.44 1.56 -14.42
C THR A 315 -10.93 0.46 -15.37
N ALA A 316 -11.78 -0.49 -15.75
CA ALA A 316 -11.40 -1.58 -16.64
C ALA A 316 -11.03 -1.05 -18.03
N VAL A 317 -9.91 -1.53 -18.57
CA VAL A 317 -9.52 -1.30 -19.95
C VAL A 317 -10.03 -2.48 -20.79
N PRO A 318 -10.75 -2.25 -21.91
CA PRO A 318 -11.20 -3.33 -22.78
C PRO A 318 -10.03 -4.20 -23.25
N MET A 319 -10.11 -5.51 -23.01
CA MET A 319 -9.11 -6.49 -23.43
C MET A 319 -9.77 -7.71 -24.10
N GLY A 320 -9.16 -8.17 -25.18
CA GLY A 320 -9.69 -9.27 -25.99
C GLY A 320 -10.85 -8.84 -26.91
N ARG A 321 -11.56 -9.83 -27.47
CA ARG A 321 -12.64 -9.61 -28.46
C ARG A 321 -14.06 -9.91 -27.93
N GLY A 322 -14.18 -10.45 -26.72
CA GLY A 322 -15.45 -10.73 -26.05
C GLY A 322 -15.57 -9.95 -24.75
N HIS A 323 -16.02 -10.59 -23.67
CA HIS A 323 -16.15 -9.96 -22.35
C HIS A 323 -14.77 -9.83 -21.69
N GLY A 324 -14.33 -8.59 -21.50
CA GLY A 324 -13.00 -8.27 -20.94
C GLY A 324 -12.91 -8.48 -19.42
N PRO A 325 -11.70 -8.66 -18.87
CA PRO A 325 -11.47 -8.74 -17.43
C PRO A 325 -11.60 -7.37 -16.75
N LEU A 326 -11.80 -7.39 -15.42
CA LEU A 326 -11.77 -6.20 -14.58
C LEU A 326 -10.33 -5.69 -14.40
N ASN A 327 -10.16 -4.43 -13.98
CA ASN A 327 -8.87 -3.90 -13.53
C ASN A 327 -8.61 -4.23 -12.06
N HIS A 328 -8.05 -5.41 -11.76
CA HIS A 328 -7.72 -5.81 -10.38
C HIS A 328 -6.68 -4.91 -9.67
N LEU A 329 -5.93 -4.10 -10.42
CA LEU A 329 -4.82 -3.29 -9.89
C LEU A 329 -5.21 -1.85 -9.58
N HIS A 330 -6.48 -1.45 -9.75
CA HIS A 330 -6.92 -0.07 -9.56
C HIS A 330 -6.64 0.49 -8.14
N ALA A 331 -6.51 -0.40 -7.14
CA ALA A 331 -6.20 -0.04 -5.75
C ALA A 331 -4.71 -0.20 -5.38
N SER A 332 -3.87 -0.64 -6.32
CA SER A 332 -2.45 -0.90 -6.07
C SER A 332 -1.58 0.24 -6.60
N THR A 333 -0.62 0.71 -5.79
CA THR A 333 0.37 1.71 -6.20
C THR A 333 1.76 1.08 -6.28
N SER A 334 2.51 1.41 -7.33
CA SER A 334 3.91 1.00 -7.42
C SER A 334 4.75 1.84 -6.46
N ARG A 335 5.49 1.18 -5.57
CA ARG A 335 6.50 1.86 -4.75
C ARG A 335 7.78 2.07 -5.54
N VAL A 336 8.28 3.30 -5.54
CA VAL A 336 9.56 3.65 -6.18
C VAL A 336 10.75 3.28 -5.28
N LEU A 337 10.54 3.36 -3.96
CA LEU A 337 11.53 3.02 -2.94
C LEU A 337 11.16 1.70 -2.24
N PRO A 338 12.12 0.79 -2.02
CA PRO A 338 11.89 -0.40 -1.23
C PRO A 338 11.64 -0.02 0.22
N SER A 339 10.85 -0.84 0.92
CA SER A 339 10.67 -0.69 2.37
C SER A 339 11.99 -0.99 3.11
N PRO A 340 12.24 -0.35 4.26
CA PRO A 340 13.38 -0.67 5.12
C PRO A 340 13.44 -2.16 5.46
N THR A 341 14.65 -2.71 5.50
CA THR A 341 14.92 -4.10 5.87
C THR A 341 16.04 -4.18 6.90
N ILE A 342 16.25 -5.34 7.52
CA ILE A 342 17.36 -5.56 8.47
C ILE A 342 18.72 -5.29 7.80
N THR A 343 18.85 -5.61 6.51
CA THR A 343 20.10 -5.46 5.75
C THR A 343 20.25 -4.08 5.11
N CYS A 344 19.15 -3.34 4.93
CA CYS A 344 19.15 -1.97 4.44
C CYS A 344 18.09 -1.16 5.21
N PRO A 345 18.45 -0.66 6.42
CA PRO A 345 17.49 0.06 7.27
C PRO A 345 17.19 1.47 6.75
N ALA A 346 18.05 2.02 5.88
CA ALA A 346 17.91 3.36 5.31
C ALA A 346 17.96 3.32 3.77
N PRO A 347 16.93 2.76 3.09
CA PRO A 347 16.93 2.56 1.65
C PRO A 347 16.93 3.89 0.86
N PHE A 348 16.27 4.93 1.36
CA PHE A 348 16.25 6.22 0.67
C PHE A 348 17.62 6.88 0.74
N ILE A 349 18.23 6.99 1.93
CA ILE A 349 19.58 7.54 2.11
C ILE A 349 20.60 6.77 1.28
N SER A 350 20.55 5.44 1.34
CA SER A 350 21.43 4.57 0.57
C SER A 350 21.33 4.88 -0.93
N THR A 351 20.13 5.18 -1.41
CA THR A 351 19.91 5.50 -2.82
C THR A 351 20.37 6.92 -3.17
N LEU A 352 20.16 7.90 -2.30
CA LEU A 352 20.72 9.26 -2.47
C LEU A 352 22.24 9.19 -2.65
N VAL A 353 22.95 8.61 -1.68
CA VAL A 353 24.42 8.49 -1.72
C VAL A 353 24.89 7.71 -2.95
N ARG A 354 24.26 6.57 -3.25
CA ARG A 354 24.63 5.74 -4.41
C ARG A 354 24.38 6.46 -5.74
N SER A 355 23.34 7.28 -5.84
CA SER A 355 23.04 8.05 -7.05
C SER A 355 24.14 9.05 -7.40
N THR A 356 24.92 9.47 -6.40
CA THR A 356 26.03 10.43 -6.53
C THR A 356 27.35 9.82 -6.09
N GLN A 357 27.58 8.51 -6.26
CA GLN A 357 28.69 7.82 -5.60
C GLN A 357 30.08 8.45 -5.85
N GLU A 358 30.35 8.88 -7.09
CA GLU A 358 31.61 9.55 -7.44
C GLU A 358 31.73 10.92 -6.77
N LEU A 359 30.70 11.77 -6.94
CA LEU A 359 30.64 13.09 -6.29
C LEU A 359 30.66 12.98 -4.76
N TRP A 360 30.04 11.95 -4.19
CA TRP A 360 30.04 11.71 -2.76
C TRP A 360 31.45 11.39 -2.25
N ASN A 361 32.25 10.64 -3.03
CA ASN A 361 33.64 10.39 -2.70
C ASN A 361 34.49 11.65 -2.85
N ASP A 362 34.30 12.42 -3.93
CA ASP A 362 34.98 13.71 -4.15
C ASP A 362 34.64 14.70 -3.04
N TYR A 363 33.41 14.61 -2.54
CA TYR A 363 32.98 15.22 -1.31
C TYR A 363 33.79 14.59 -0.15
N VAL A 364 33.36 13.49 0.47
CA VAL A 364 33.91 13.08 1.79
C VAL A 364 35.42 12.79 1.84
N GLN A 365 36.09 12.68 0.69
CA GLN A 365 37.54 12.48 0.53
C GLN A 365 38.24 13.66 -0.15
N HIS A 366 37.63 14.84 -0.11
CA HIS A 366 38.14 16.05 -0.75
C HIS A 366 39.58 16.36 -0.33
N ARG A 367 40.34 17.04 -1.19
CA ARG A 367 41.74 17.42 -0.92
C ARG A 367 41.91 18.17 0.41
N PHE A 368 40.95 19.03 0.75
CA PHE A 368 40.91 19.73 2.04
C PHE A 368 40.89 18.73 3.21
N VAL A 369 39.98 17.76 3.17
CA VAL A 369 39.81 16.70 4.18
C VAL A 369 41.06 15.82 4.29
N VAL A 370 41.63 15.41 3.14
CA VAL A 370 42.86 14.60 3.11
C VAL A 370 44.03 15.34 3.76
N GLN A 371 44.23 16.61 3.44
CA GLN A 371 45.33 17.40 4.03
C GLN A 371 45.10 17.66 5.53
N LEU A 372 43.85 17.88 5.94
CA LEU A 372 43.47 18.03 7.35
C LEU A 372 43.80 16.76 8.14
N GLY A 373 43.41 15.59 7.62
CA GLY A 373 43.68 14.29 8.27
C GLY A 373 45.15 13.92 8.37
N LYS A 374 45.97 14.41 7.43
CA LYS A 374 47.44 14.25 7.43
C LYS A 374 48.17 15.34 8.23
N GLY A 375 47.46 16.33 8.78
CA GLY A 375 48.05 17.44 9.54
C GLY A 375 48.92 18.39 8.70
N ILE A 376 48.77 18.38 7.37
CA ILE A 376 49.56 19.20 6.43
C ILE A 376 48.75 20.34 5.79
N LEU A 377 47.46 20.45 6.11
CA LEU A 377 46.63 21.56 5.63
C LEU A 377 47.21 22.88 6.17
N PRO A 378 47.40 23.91 5.33
CA PRO A 378 47.84 25.21 5.82
C PRO A 378 46.77 25.83 6.75
N GLN A 379 47.21 26.41 7.87
CA GLN A 379 46.32 27.04 8.84
C GLN A 379 45.44 28.14 8.21
N ALA A 380 45.96 28.90 7.25
CA ALA A 380 45.20 29.94 6.55
C ALA A 380 43.96 29.39 5.84
N ASN A 381 44.09 28.25 5.17
CA ASN A 381 42.99 27.56 4.48
C ASN A 381 41.92 27.09 5.47
N PHE A 382 42.33 26.51 6.60
CA PHE A 382 41.42 26.10 7.66
C PHE A 382 40.68 27.28 8.30
N VAL A 383 41.39 28.38 8.57
CA VAL A 383 40.81 29.61 9.10
C VAL A 383 39.81 30.22 8.12
N HIS A 384 40.11 30.22 6.82
CA HIS A 384 39.18 30.70 5.80
C HIS A 384 37.91 29.86 5.75
N PHE A 385 38.05 28.54 5.76
CA PHE A 385 36.92 27.60 5.85
C PHE A 385 36.03 27.91 7.06
N ILE A 386 36.60 27.95 8.27
CA ILE A 386 35.82 28.14 9.49
C ILE A 386 35.10 29.51 9.51
N LYS A 387 35.72 30.57 8.99
CA LYS A 387 35.06 31.88 8.90
C LYS A 387 33.81 31.81 8.03
N GLN A 388 33.88 31.08 6.91
CA GLN A 388 32.73 30.90 6.02
C GLN A 388 31.67 29.96 6.63
N ASP A 389 32.11 28.90 7.31
CA ASP A 389 31.24 27.96 8.01
C ASP A 389 30.43 28.65 9.13
N TYR A 390 31.03 29.61 9.84
CA TYR A 390 30.31 30.44 10.82
C TYR A 390 29.08 31.15 10.21
N HIS A 391 29.22 31.70 8.99
CA HIS A 391 28.09 32.30 8.28
C HIS A 391 27.15 31.25 7.68
N TYR A 392 27.66 30.10 7.23
CA TYR A 392 26.83 28.97 6.81
C TYR A 392 25.87 28.54 7.91
N LEU A 393 26.36 28.33 9.14
CA LEU A 393 25.55 27.90 10.28
C LEU A 393 24.40 28.86 10.58
N LYS A 394 24.60 30.17 10.39
CA LYS A 394 23.51 31.15 10.49
C LYS A 394 22.42 30.89 9.45
N HIS A 395 22.78 30.65 8.19
CA HIS A 395 21.81 30.34 7.14
C HIS A 395 21.19 28.95 7.31
N TYR A 396 21.95 27.99 7.80
CA TYR A 396 21.48 26.65 8.16
C TYR A 396 20.40 26.72 9.25
N ALA A 397 20.62 27.51 10.31
CA ALA A 397 19.61 27.77 11.34
C ALA A 397 18.35 28.46 10.76
N ARG A 398 18.51 29.40 9.81
CA ARG A 398 17.37 30.01 9.11
C ARG A 398 16.59 29.00 8.28
N ALA A 399 17.28 28.08 7.62
CA ALA A 399 16.66 27.02 6.83
C ALA A 399 15.88 26.04 7.73
N TYR A 400 16.38 25.69 8.92
CA TYR A 400 15.58 24.95 9.91
C TYR A 400 14.40 25.75 10.44
N GLY A 401 14.50 27.08 10.54
CA GLY A 401 13.36 27.95 10.84
C GLY A 401 12.28 27.87 9.76
N LEU A 402 12.67 27.82 8.49
CA LEU A 402 11.76 27.60 7.36
C LEU A 402 11.16 26.19 7.38
N LEU A 403 11.95 25.18 7.73
CA LEU A 403 11.47 23.80 7.89
C LEU A 403 10.45 23.68 9.02
N ALA A 404 10.68 24.36 10.14
CA ALA A 404 9.70 24.47 11.23
C ALA A 404 8.40 25.12 10.73
N ALA A 405 8.49 26.21 9.98
CA ALA A 405 7.32 26.89 9.40
C ALA A 405 6.51 25.99 8.44
N LYS A 406 7.15 24.98 7.82
CA LYS A 406 6.51 24.00 6.92
C LYS A 406 6.08 22.71 7.61
N SER A 407 6.45 22.51 8.87
CA SER A 407 6.18 21.27 9.60
C SER A 407 4.71 21.15 9.99
N SER A 408 4.13 19.96 9.78
CA SER A 408 2.73 19.67 10.11
C SER A 408 2.52 19.03 11.49
N THR A 409 3.61 18.71 12.22
CA THR A 409 3.53 18.04 13.52
C THR A 409 4.33 18.76 14.60
N PHE A 410 3.85 18.68 15.85
CA PHE A 410 4.58 19.23 17.01
C PHE A 410 5.93 18.54 17.24
N SER A 411 6.05 17.26 16.92
CA SER A 411 7.32 16.54 17.02
C SER A 411 8.38 17.10 16.06
N SER A 412 7.98 17.39 14.81
CA SER A 412 8.87 18.01 13.82
C SER A 412 9.24 19.45 14.20
N LEU A 413 8.29 20.22 14.75
CA LEU A 413 8.53 21.57 15.27
C LEU A 413 9.55 21.58 16.42
N ASP A 414 9.38 20.70 17.41
CA ASP A 414 10.32 20.55 18.54
C ASP A 414 11.71 20.13 18.05
N SER A 415 11.79 19.17 17.12
CA SER A 415 13.06 18.76 16.52
C SER A 415 13.77 19.93 15.84
N CYS A 416 13.06 20.72 15.02
CA CYS A 416 13.64 21.89 14.36
C CYS A 416 14.11 22.94 15.38
N ALA A 417 13.30 23.24 16.39
CA ALA A 417 13.66 24.21 17.44
C ALA A 417 14.92 23.79 18.21
N ARG A 418 15.04 22.50 18.53
CA ARG A 418 16.24 21.94 19.18
C ARG A 418 17.47 22.06 18.27
N THR A 419 17.34 21.77 16.98
CA THR A 419 18.45 21.92 16.03
C THR A 419 18.89 23.38 15.92
N ILE A 420 17.94 24.33 15.79
CA ILE A 420 18.25 25.77 15.77
C ILE A 420 18.99 26.17 17.05
N ALA A 421 18.47 25.78 18.22
CA ALA A 421 19.09 26.11 19.50
C ALA A 421 20.48 25.46 19.65
N HIS A 422 20.68 24.26 19.10
CA HIS A 422 21.96 23.58 19.07
C HIS A 422 22.97 24.32 18.19
N VAL A 423 22.60 24.67 16.95
CA VAL A 423 23.45 25.45 16.03
C VAL A 423 23.86 26.78 16.67
N VAL A 424 22.93 27.50 17.30
CA VAL A 424 23.23 28.77 17.99
C VAL A 424 24.24 28.58 19.13
N ARG A 425 24.13 27.50 19.91
CA ARG A 425 25.11 27.17 20.96
C ARG A 425 26.47 26.77 20.37
N GLU A 426 26.47 25.97 19.30
CA GLU A 426 27.70 25.55 18.62
C GLU A 426 28.47 26.73 18.03
N THR A 427 27.78 27.73 17.45
CA THR A 427 28.46 28.94 16.97
C THR A 427 29.29 29.64 18.05
N GLY A 428 28.85 29.61 19.32
CA GLY A 428 29.63 30.13 20.45
C GLY A 428 30.92 29.32 20.71
N MET A 429 30.86 28.00 20.55
CA MET A 429 32.04 27.13 20.64
C MET A 429 32.97 27.28 19.43
N HIS A 430 32.42 27.52 18.24
CA HIS A 430 33.20 27.87 17.04
C HIS A 430 34.00 29.15 17.25
N VAL A 431 33.40 30.19 17.84
CA VAL A 431 34.13 31.43 18.19
C VAL A 431 35.29 31.14 19.14
N ALA A 432 35.06 30.34 20.19
CA ALA A 432 36.13 29.96 21.12
C ALA A 432 37.26 29.15 20.43
N TYR A 433 36.91 28.27 19.48
CA TYR A 433 37.91 27.53 18.71
C TYR A 433 38.68 28.43 17.73
N CYS A 434 38.01 29.36 17.07
CA CYS A 434 38.63 30.37 16.20
C CYS A 434 39.68 31.22 16.93
N GLN A 435 39.42 31.56 18.20
CA GLN A 435 40.35 32.31 19.03
C GLN A 435 41.69 31.58 19.21
N THR A 436 41.70 30.23 19.22
CA THR A 436 42.94 29.44 19.29
C THR A 436 43.83 29.61 18.05
N PHE A 437 43.25 30.04 16.93
CA PHE A 437 43.96 30.37 15.69
C PHE A 437 44.21 31.87 15.51
N GLY A 438 43.90 32.70 16.53
CA GLY A 438 44.09 34.15 16.50
C GLY A 438 42.99 34.94 15.80
N VAL A 439 41.85 34.31 15.48
CA VAL A 439 40.71 34.98 14.82
C VAL A 439 39.77 35.56 15.88
N THR A 440 39.47 36.85 15.77
CA THR A 440 38.56 37.54 16.72
C THR A 440 37.10 37.36 16.33
N GLU A 441 36.18 37.49 17.29
CA GLU A 441 34.74 37.47 17.01
C GLU A 441 34.31 38.58 16.05
N ASN A 442 34.87 39.78 16.21
CA ASN A 442 34.61 40.90 15.31
C ASN A 442 35.09 40.60 13.86
N GLU A 443 36.17 39.84 13.71
CA GLU A 443 36.65 39.40 12.39
C GLU A 443 35.72 38.36 11.77
N LEU A 444 35.18 37.41 12.56
CA LEU A 444 34.16 36.47 12.09
C LEU A 444 32.91 37.20 11.61
N LEU A 445 32.36 38.11 12.42
CA LEU A 445 31.13 38.83 12.10
C LEU A 445 31.22 39.67 10.81
N ASN A 446 32.40 40.23 10.54
CA ASN A 446 32.64 41.13 9.40
C ASN A 446 33.29 40.43 8.20
N THR A 447 33.51 39.11 8.25
CA THR A 447 34.07 38.39 7.10
C THR A 447 33.05 38.39 5.94
N PRO A 448 33.43 38.83 4.73
CA PRO A 448 32.52 38.77 3.58
C PRO A 448 32.18 37.32 3.21
N GLU A 449 30.91 37.06 2.91
CA GLU A 449 30.49 35.77 2.39
C GLU A 449 31.11 35.51 1.01
N SER A 450 31.69 34.33 0.83
CA SER A 450 32.24 33.87 -0.45
C SER A 450 31.13 33.53 -1.43
N ALA A 451 31.43 33.54 -2.72
CA ALA A 451 30.48 33.14 -3.76
C ALA A 451 29.98 31.69 -3.56
N ALA A 452 30.85 30.78 -3.09
CA ALA A 452 30.47 29.40 -2.78
C ALA A 452 29.46 29.33 -1.62
N LEU A 453 29.72 30.04 -0.52
CA LEU A 453 28.79 30.13 0.61
C LEU A 453 27.44 30.71 0.21
N SER A 454 27.43 31.86 -0.47
CA SER A 454 26.19 32.52 -0.86
C SER A 454 25.40 31.69 -1.87
N GLY A 455 26.09 31.04 -2.83
CA GLY A 455 25.48 30.12 -3.78
C GLY A 455 24.85 28.91 -3.11
N TYR A 456 25.54 28.32 -2.13
CA TYR A 456 25.03 27.16 -1.39
C TYR A 456 23.81 27.52 -0.54
N THR A 457 23.93 28.54 0.31
CA THR A 457 22.87 28.91 1.25
C THR A 457 21.63 29.46 0.56
N THR A 458 21.82 30.19 -0.56
CA THR A 458 20.71 30.63 -1.41
C THR A 458 19.98 29.44 -2.00
N TYR A 459 20.71 28.42 -2.51
CA TYR A 459 20.08 27.22 -3.06
C TYR A 459 19.25 26.47 -2.00
N ILE A 460 19.77 26.27 -0.78
CA ILE A 460 19.01 25.61 0.31
C ILE A 460 17.72 26.39 0.60
N LEU A 461 17.81 27.70 0.78
CA LEU A 461 16.65 28.53 1.11
C LEU A 461 15.65 28.58 -0.04
N GLU A 462 16.11 28.67 -1.30
CA GLU A 462 15.22 28.61 -2.48
C GLU A 462 14.54 27.25 -2.62
N ALA A 463 15.27 26.15 -2.40
CA ALA A 463 14.72 24.80 -2.41
C ALA A 463 13.61 24.65 -1.36
N GLY A 464 13.81 25.22 -0.17
CA GLY A 464 12.77 25.28 0.85
C GLY A 464 11.60 26.20 0.49
N LEU A 465 11.86 27.40 -0.04
CA LEU A 465 10.79 28.37 -0.34
C LEU A 465 9.90 27.90 -1.50
N ARG A 466 10.49 27.39 -2.58
CA ARG A 466 9.76 26.88 -3.76
C ARG A 466 9.22 25.46 -3.54
N GLY A 467 9.94 24.64 -2.80
CA GLY A 467 9.60 23.24 -2.55
C GLY A 467 8.80 23.01 -1.26
N ASP A 468 8.66 21.73 -0.92
CA ASP A 468 8.02 21.24 0.30
C ASP A 468 9.05 20.99 1.43
N ASP A 469 8.55 20.52 2.58
CA ASP A 469 9.36 20.13 3.73
C ASP A 469 10.38 19.05 3.36
N LEU A 470 9.99 18.04 2.57
CA LEU A 470 10.83 16.94 2.16
C LEU A 470 12.01 17.39 1.28
N THR A 471 11.76 18.32 0.36
CA THR A 471 12.80 18.93 -0.49
C THR A 471 13.84 19.65 0.35
N LEU A 472 13.38 20.44 1.32
CA LEU A 472 14.24 21.17 2.23
C LEU A 472 15.05 20.22 3.13
N LEU A 473 14.41 19.15 3.64
CA LEU A 473 15.09 18.11 4.41
C LEU A 473 16.23 17.47 3.61
N VAL A 474 15.98 17.07 2.35
CA VAL A 474 17.03 16.49 1.49
C VAL A 474 18.15 17.50 1.20
N ALA A 475 17.83 18.77 0.99
CA ALA A 475 18.82 19.81 0.77
C ALA A 475 19.73 20.06 1.98
N LEU A 476 19.18 19.97 3.21
CA LEU A 476 19.94 20.13 4.45
C LEU A 476 20.79 18.90 4.79
N LEU A 477 20.39 17.73 4.30
CA LEU A 477 20.94 16.45 4.72
C LEU A 477 22.39 16.21 4.28
N ALA A 478 22.81 16.76 3.14
CA ALA A 478 24.16 16.56 2.61
C ALA A 478 25.23 17.04 3.59
N CYS A 479 25.00 18.18 4.26
CA CYS A 479 25.88 18.69 5.31
C CYS A 479 25.95 17.73 6.50
N LEU A 480 24.80 17.36 7.07
CA LEU A 480 24.75 16.48 8.24
C LEU A 480 25.42 15.12 7.98
N LEU A 481 25.07 14.46 6.88
CA LEU A 481 25.62 13.15 6.55
C LEU A 481 27.09 13.23 6.11
N GLY A 482 27.43 14.27 5.34
CA GLY A 482 28.76 14.47 4.80
C GLY A 482 29.82 14.66 5.86
N TYR A 483 29.60 15.62 6.75
CA TYR A 483 30.52 15.88 7.86
C TYR A 483 30.59 14.70 8.84
N GLY A 484 29.47 13.99 9.04
CA GLY A 484 29.43 12.75 9.81
C GLY A 484 30.31 11.66 9.21
N GLU A 485 30.20 11.43 7.90
CA GLU A 485 31.03 10.48 7.14
C GLU A 485 32.50 10.90 7.14
N VAL A 486 32.80 12.18 6.89
CA VAL A 486 34.17 12.73 6.94
C VAL A 486 34.84 12.44 8.28
N GLY A 487 34.15 12.71 9.39
CA GLY A 487 34.69 12.43 10.73
C GLY A 487 35.03 10.95 10.92
N LEU A 488 34.11 10.05 10.57
CA LEU A 488 34.33 8.61 10.67
C LEU A 488 35.42 8.11 9.72
N TRP A 489 35.44 8.62 8.48
CA TRP A 489 36.42 8.29 7.46
C TRP A 489 37.83 8.69 7.89
N LEU A 490 38.01 9.89 8.47
CA LEU A 490 39.29 10.34 9.01
C LEU A 490 39.78 9.45 10.17
N LYS A 491 38.91 9.15 11.14
CA LYS A 491 39.26 8.24 12.24
C LYS A 491 39.63 6.86 11.73
N ARG A 492 38.87 6.31 10.78
CA ARG A 492 39.16 5.01 10.16
C ARG A 492 40.53 5.01 9.49
N ASN A 493 40.85 6.03 8.68
CA ASN A 493 42.14 6.11 8.00
C ASN A 493 43.31 6.29 8.97
N ALA A 494 43.11 7.00 10.09
CA ALA A 494 44.13 7.14 11.13
C ALA A 494 44.43 5.82 11.87
N LEU A 495 43.54 4.83 11.80
CA LEU A 495 43.77 3.47 12.31
C LEU A 495 44.45 2.56 11.29
N THR A 496 44.47 2.93 10.01
CA THR A 496 45.11 2.17 8.95
C THR A 496 46.63 2.40 8.98
N PRO A 497 47.46 1.35 9.12
CA PRO A 497 48.91 1.48 9.05
C PRO A 497 49.38 2.15 7.75
N ASP A 498 50.44 2.96 7.82
CA ASP A 498 51.09 3.62 6.68
C ASP A 498 50.21 4.55 5.83
N SER A 499 49.01 4.91 6.29
CA SER A 499 48.10 5.84 5.58
C SER A 499 48.59 7.29 5.60
N GLY A 500 49.41 7.65 6.60
CA GLY A 500 49.86 9.01 6.88
C GLY A 500 48.83 9.87 7.63
N PHE A 501 47.66 9.31 7.97
CA PHE A 501 46.62 10.00 8.76
C PHE A 501 46.87 9.80 10.26
N TYR A 502 46.60 10.82 11.06
CA TYR A 502 46.69 10.72 12.53
C TYR A 502 45.74 11.71 13.21
N VAL A 503 45.23 11.34 14.38
CA VAL A 503 44.33 12.18 15.19
C VAL A 503 45.08 12.81 16.36
N LYS A 504 45.77 12.00 17.16
CA LYS A 504 46.49 12.48 18.35
C LYS A 504 47.67 13.37 17.96
N GLY A 505 47.66 14.62 18.42
CA GLY A 505 48.70 15.60 18.07
C GLY A 505 48.51 16.24 16.69
N ASN A 506 47.39 15.98 16.02
CA ASN A 506 47.03 16.68 14.78
C ASN A 506 46.65 18.14 15.11
N PRO A 507 47.10 19.15 14.34
CA PRO A 507 46.69 20.55 14.55
C PRO A 507 45.16 20.76 14.60
N TYR A 508 44.40 19.88 13.96
CA TYR A 508 42.94 19.90 13.86
C TYR A 508 42.26 18.80 14.67
N GLU A 509 42.95 18.22 15.68
CA GLU A 509 42.47 17.10 16.49
C GLU A 509 41.06 17.33 17.06
N LYS A 510 40.78 18.54 17.58
CA LYS A 510 39.46 18.88 18.13
C LYS A 510 38.36 18.74 17.08
N TRP A 511 38.56 19.35 15.91
CA TRP A 511 37.59 19.31 14.81
C TRP A 511 37.30 17.87 14.37
N ILE A 512 38.35 17.05 14.20
CA ILE A 512 38.19 15.63 13.83
C ILE A 512 37.36 14.90 14.90
N ASN A 513 37.65 15.13 16.18
CA ASN A 513 36.97 14.46 17.28
C ASN A 513 35.51 14.89 17.44
N ASP A 514 35.17 16.15 17.16
CA ASP A 514 33.79 16.66 17.27
C ASP A 514 32.87 15.95 16.25
N TYR A 515 33.23 15.94 14.96
CA TYR A 515 32.40 15.32 13.91
C TYR A 515 32.38 13.79 13.93
N SER A 516 33.44 13.18 14.46
CA SER A 516 33.51 11.73 14.67
C SER A 516 33.10 11.29 16.08
N GLY A 517 32.60 12.23 16.89
CA GLY A 517 32.18 12.02 18.27
C GLY A 517 30.77 11.47 18.38
N ASN A 518 30.43 10.93 19.55
CA ASN A 518 29.12 10.31 19.77
C ASN A 518 27.95 11.28 19.60
N ASP A 519 28.13 12.55 19.95
CA ASP A 519 27.07 13.56 19.90
C ASP A 519 26.69 13.88 18.44
N TYR A 520 27.66 14.18 17.59
CA TYR A 520 27.41 14.43 16.17
C TYR A 520 26.85 13.19 15.46
N GLN A 521 27.42 12.02 15.75
CA GLN A 521 26.94 10.75 15.17
C GLN A 521 25.54 10.36 15.67
N ALA A 522 25.14 10.79 16.87
CA ALA A 522 23.76 10.66 17.33
C ALA A 522 22.82 11.56 16.53
N ALA A 523 23.22 12.81 16.24
CA ALA A 523 22.45 13.69 15.37
C ALA A 523 22.29 13.13 13.94
N VAL A 524 23.36 12.54 13.37
CA VAL A 524 23.32 11.85 12.08
C VAL A 524 22.30 10.71 12.07
N ARG A 525 22.32 9.84 13.10
CA ARG A 525 21.34 8.74 13.23
C ARG A 525 19.90 9.25 13.30
N ILE A 526 19.66 10.28 14.12
CA ILE A 526 18.33 10.91 14.22
C ILE A 526 17.90 11.50 12.86
N GLY A 527 18.81 12.13 12.12
CA GLY A 527 18.54 12.67 10.79
C GLY A 527 18.14 11.58 9.79
N ILE A 528 18.87 10.46 9.76
CA ILE A 528 18.56 9.29 8.94
C ILE A 528 17.19 8.72 9.30
N GLU A 529 16.96 8.44 10.58
CA GLU A 529 15.69 7.87 11.06
C GLU A 529 14.50 8.78 10.76
N THR A 530 14.66 10.10 10.97
CA THR A 530 13.60 11.08 10.71
C THR A 530 13.18 11.06 9.25
N LEU A 531 14.14 11.06 8.32
CA LEU A 531 13.84 11.09 6.90
C LEU A 531 13.27 9.76 6.39
N GLU A 532 13.84 8.63 6.82
CA GLU A 532 13.35 7.30 6.44
C GLU A 532 11.94 7.03 6.97
N ASN A 533 11.62 7.50 8.18
CA ASN A 533 10.26 7.44 8.70
C ASN A 533 9.29 8.32 7.90
N ARG A 534 9.69 9.54 7.54
CA ARG A 534 8.89 10.45 6.71
C ARG A 534 8.59 9.85 5.33
N ILE A 535 9.57 9.21 4.69
CA ILE A 535 9.42 8.52 3.40
C ILE A 535 8.57 7.25 3.53
N SER A 536 8.72 6.50 4.63
CA SER A 536 7.96 5.27 4.84
C SER A 536 6.47 5.54 5.05
N GLN A 537 6.13 6.63 5.73
CA GLN A 537 4.76 7.05 6.01
C GLN A 537 4.05 7.64 4.77
N ASP A 538 4.76 8.46 4.00
CA ASP A 538 4.23 9.10 2.80
C ASP A 538 5.30 9.06 1.69
N PRO A 539 5.35 7.94 0.94
CA PRO A 539 6.34 7.72 -0.11
C PRO A 539 6.17 8.71 -1.27
N PRO A 540 7.29 9.24 -1.81
CA PRO A 540 7.21 10.18 -2.93
C PRO A 540 6.72 9.49 -4.21
N SER A 541 6.02 10.25 -5.05
CA SER A 541 5.73 9.84 -6.42
C SER A 541 7.03 9.66 -7.22
N ALA A 542 6.98 8.96 -8.37
CA ALA A 542 8.15 8.81 -9.23
C ALA A 542 8.73 10.16 -9.69
N ALA A 543 7.87 11.14 -9.99
CA ALA A 543 8.30 12.50 -10.34
C ALA A 543 8.97 13.20 -9.16
N LYS A 544 8.37 13.14 -7.96
CA LYS A 544 8.95 13.74 -6.77
C LYS A 544 10.27 13.10 -6.39
N TYR A 545 10.36 11.78 -6.49
CA TYR A 545 11.58 11.04 -6.24
C TYR A 545 12.73 11.47 -7.16
N ALA A 546 12.47 11.65 -8.46
CA ALA A 546 13.47 12.15 -9.40
C ALA A 546 13.94 13.58 -9.07
N GLU A 547 13.01 14.45 -8.65
CA GLU A 547 13.33 15.81 -8.18
C GLU A 547 14.27 15.77 -6.97
N LEU A 548 13.99 14.91 -5.98
CA LEU A 548 14.82 14.79 -4.77
C LEU A 548 16.25 14.32 -5.08
N LEU A 549 16.43 13.42 -6.05
CA LEU A 549 17.78 13.02 -6.50
C LEU A 549 18.55 14.19 -7.11
N GLN A 550 17.89 15.06 -7.89
CA GLN A 550 18.53 16.25 -8.45
C GLN A 550 18.90 17.26 -7.38
N VAL A 551 18.03 17.46 -6.38
CA VAL A 551 18.31 18.33 -5.22
C VAL A 551 19.53 17.81 -4.47
N TRP A 552 19.56 16.50 -4.18
CA TRP A 552 20.68 15.84 -3.53
C TRP A 552 22.00 16.02 -4.31
N GLU A 553 22.01 15.70 -5.61
CA GLU A 553 23.20 15.89 -6.46
C GLU A 553 23.68 17.34 -6.44
N ARG A 554 22.75 18.30 -6.48
CA ARG A 554 23.09 19.72 -6.47
C ARG A 554 23.72 20.15 -5.15
N VAL A 555 23.20 19.71 -4.01
CA VAL A 555 23.79 20.06 -2.70
C VAL A 555 25.14 19.38 -2.48
N VAL A 556 25.35 18.15 -2.94
CA VAL A 556 26.67 17.49 -2.89
C VAL A 556 27.70 18.28 -3.71
N LYS A 557 27.34 18.79 -4.89
CA LYS A 557 28.23 19.66 -5.68
C LYS A 557 28.53 20.99 -4.99
N LEU A 558 27.55 21.56 -4.30
CA LEU A 558 27.73 22.82 -3.56
C LEU A 558 28.63 22.64 -2.34
N GLU A 559 28.54 21.50 -1.67
CA GLU A 559 29.44 21.10 -0.60
C GLU A 559 30.90 20.92 -1.09
N ILE A 560 31.12 20.26 -2.23
CA ILE A 560 32.46 20.19 -2.85
C ILE A 560 32.99 21.61 -3.14
N ALA A 561 32.16 22.45 -3.77
CA ALA A 561 32.52 23.84 -4.06
C ALA A 561 32.83 24.66 -2.80
N PHE A 562 32.20 24.32 -1.66
CA PHE A 562 32.47 24.95 -0.37
C PHE A 562 33.88 24.61 0.14
N TRP A 563 34.36 23.38 -0.03
CA TRP A 563 35.75 23.05 0.28
C TRP A 563 36.74 23.52 -0.77
N ASP A 564 36.38 23.58 -2.05
CA ASP A 564 37.22 24.20 -3.09
C ASP A 564 37.52 25.66 -2.73
N MET A 565 36.50 26.39 -2.27
CA MET A 565 36.66 27.76 -1.76
C MET A 565 37.71 27.84 -0.64
N ALA A 566 37.71 26.88 0.30
CA ALA A 566 38.71 26.82 1.36
C ALA A 566 40.14 26.59 0.83
N MET A 567 40.27 25.92 -0.32
CA MET A 567 41.56 25.63 -0.96
C MET A 567 42.06 26.77 -1.86
N ALA A 568 41.19 27.70 -2.26
CA ALA A 568 41.46 28.73 -3.26
C ALA A 568 42.14 30.01 -2.73
N LEU A 569 42.63 30.02 -1.48
CA LEU A 569 43.48 31.08 -0.98
C LEU A 569 44.83 31.05 -1.71
N SER A 570 44.98 31.92 -2.71
CA SER A 570 46.23 32.22 -3.40
C SER A 570 47.13 33.12 -2.56
#